data_AF-A0A7V9CMP2-F1
#
_entry.id   AF-A0A7V9CMP2-F1
#
_cell.length_a   1.000
_cell.length_b   1.000
_cell.length_c   1.000
_cell.angle_alpha   90.00
_cell.angle_beta   90.00
_cell.angle_gamma   90.00
#
_symmetry.space_group_name_H-M   'P 1'
#
loop_
_entity.id
_entity.type
_entity.pdbx_description
1 polymer ?
#
loop_
_entity_poly.entity_id
_entity_poly.type
_entity_poly.pdbx_seq_one_letter_code
_entity_poly.pdbx_strand_id
1 'polypeptide(L)'
;MSTTSGSREQAAADVAALVARLRAAPADPVAAQLTELGEHLERAVLAFHMEAIRFRAFTMSRLIKQHHDALPADVPALMDTILHDLEAAGFHTRSVTA
;
A
#
# COMPACT_ATOMS: atom_id res chain seq x y z
N MET A 1 -9.96 25.13 0.82
CA MET A 1 -8.75 24.31 1.05
C MET A 1 -9.22 22.97 1.59
N SER A 2 -9.41 21.96 0.73
CA SER A 2 -10.04 20.67 1.11
C SER A 2 -9.24 19.47 0.62
N THR A 3 -7.95 19.64 0.34
CA THR A 3 -7.14 18.66 -0.40
C THR A 3 -6.71 17.44 0.41
N THR A 4 -6.56 17.55 1.73
CA THR A 4 -6.01 16.45 2.56
C THR A 4 -6.99 15.31 2.84
N SER A 5 -8.31 15.55 2.90
CA SER A 5 -9.27 14.46 3.13
C SER A 5 -9.45 13.59 1.89
N GLY A 6 -9.63 14.21 0.71
CA GLY A 6 -9.83 13.48 -0.54
C GLY A 6 -8.64 12.59 -0.92
N SER A 7 -7.40 13.06 -0.72
CA SER A 7 -6.20 12.25 -1.01
C SER A 7 -6.07 11.02 -0.11
N ARG A 8 -6.56 11.07 1.14
CA ARG A 8 -6.52 9.93 2.06
C ARG A 8 -7.55 8.87 1.74
N GLU A 9 -8.77 9.31 1.44
CA GLU A 9 -9.85 8.42 1.01
C GLU A 9 -9.45 7.71 -0.29
N GLN A 10 -8.80 8.43 -1.20
CA GLN A 10 -8.23 7.86 -2.42
C GLN A 10 -7.15 6.82 -2.10
N ALA A 11 -6.15 7.14 -1.29
CA ALA A 11 -5.09 6.19 -0.90
C ALA A 11 -5.65 4.92 -0.23
N ALA A 12 -6.69 5.04 0.61
CA ALA A 12 -7.36 3.88 1.19
C ALA A 12 -8.08 3.04 0.12
N ALA A 13 -8.78 3.68 -0.83
CA ALA A 13 -9.45 3.01 -1.93
C ALA A 13 -8.46 2.25 -2.84
N ASP A 14 -7.29 2.84 -3.12
CA ASP A 14 -6.26 2.20 -3.95
C ASP A 14 -5.63 0.99 -3.24
N VAL A 15 -5.40 1.08 -1.92
CA VAL A 15 -4.99 -0.08 -1.12
C VAL A 15 -6.05 -1.19 -1.15
N ALA A 16 -7.33 -0.84 -1.02
CA ALA A 16 -8.42 -1.81 -1.10
C ALA A 16 -8.50 -2.48 -2.49
N ALA A 17 -8.28 -1.71 -3.57
CA ALA A 17 -8.22 -2.24 -4.93
C ALA A 17 -7.05 -3.22 -5.11
N LEU A 18 -5.87 -2.89 -4.57
CA LEU A 18 -4.71 -3.79 -4.57
C LEU A 18 -5.01 -5.09 -3.80
N VAL A 19 -5.65 -5.01 -2.63
CA VAL A 19 -6.07 -6.18 -1.85
C VAL A 19 -7.03 -7.07 -2.64
N ALA A 20 -8.03 -6.49 -3.30
CA ALA A 20 -8.96 -7.23 -4.14
C ALA A 20 -8.23 -7.94 -5.30
N ARG A 21 -7.24 -7.27 -5.89
CA ARG A 21 -6.42 -7.81 -6.98
C ARG A 21 -5.56 -9.00 -6.54
N LEU A 22 -4.97 -8.92 -5.34
CA LEU A 22 -4.15 -9.98 -4.75
C LEU A 22 -5.00 -11.21 -4.38
N ARG A 23 -6.22 -11.02 -3.86
CA ARG A 23 -7.16 -12.11 -3.57
C ARG A 23 -7.63 -12.85 -4.82
N ALA A 24 -7.65 -12.18 -5.96
CA ALA A 24 -7.98 -12.78 -7.25
C ALA A 24 -6.80 -13.52 -7.90
N ALA A 25 -5.58 -13.38 -7.37
CA ALA A 25 -4.41 -14.11 -7.84
C ALA A 25 -4.48 -15.60 -7.40
N PRO A 26 -3.77 -16.51 -8.09
CA PRO A 26 -3.63 -17.89 -7.64
C PRO A 26 -3.16 -17.97 -6.18
N ALA A 27 -3.59 -19.00 -5.46
CA ALA A 27 -3.25 -19.18 -4.05
C ALA A 27 -1.74 -19.29 -3.87
N ASP A 28 -1.12 -18.17 -3.49
CA ASP A 28 0.30 -18.01 -3.27
C ASP A 28 0.53 -17.45 -1.85
N PRO A 29 1.46 -18.02 -1.06
CA PRO A 29 1.72 -17.57 0.30
C PRO A 29 2.14 -16.09 0.40
N VAL A 30 2.83 -15.56 -0.61
CA VAL A 30 3.24 -14.15 -0.68
C VAL A 30 2.02 -13.28 -0.99
N ALA A 31 1.15 -13.70 -1.90
CA ALA A 31 -0.10 -12.98 -2.18
C ALA A 31 -1.01 -12.92 -0.94
N ALA A 32 -1.07 -13.99 -0.15
CA ALA A 32 -1.80 -14.01 1.13
C ALA A 32 -1.18 -13.04 2.15
N GLN A 33 0.15 -13.04 2.29
CA GLN A 33 0.85 -12.11 3.18
C GLN A 33 0.67 -10.64 2.75
N LEU A 34 0.73 -10.34 1.45
CA LEU A 34 0.49 -9.01 0.92
C LEU A 34 -0.97 -8.57 1.11
N THR A 35 -1.92 -9.51 1.03
CA THR A 35 -3.34 -9.25 1.30
C THR A 35 -3.53 -8.80 2.75
N GLU A 36 -2.99 -9.53 3.73
CA GLU A 36 -3.08 -9.16 5.14
C GLU A 36 -2.41 -7.80 5.42
N LEU A 37 -1.22 -7.57 4.86
CA LEU A 37 -0.51 -6.30 5.00
C LEU A 37 -1.30 -5.12 4.40
N GLY A 38 -1.94 -5.33 3.24
CA GLY A 38 -2.78 -4.34 2.57
C GLY A 38 -4.00 -3.96 3.41
N GLU A 39 -4.72 -4.92 3.97
CA GLU A 39 -5.87 -4.65 4.86
C GLU A 39 -5.47 -3.88 6.13
N HIS A 40 -4.28 -4.16 6.65
CA HIS A 40 -3.77 -3.40 7.78
C HIS A 40 -3.30 -2.00 7.37
N LEU A 41 -2.77 -1.82 6.16
CA LEU A 41 -2.36 -0.54 5.63
C LEU A 41 -3.58 0.37 5.42
N GLU A 42 -4.65 -0.15 4.80
CA GLU A 42 -5.92 0.57 4.62
C GLU A 42 -6.45 1.10 5.97
N ARG A 43 -6.55 0.22 6.98
CA ARG A 43 -6.98 0.62 8.33
C ARG A 43 -6.07 1.67 8.96
N ALA A 44 -4.76 1.57 8.75
CA ALA A 44 -3.80 2.55 9.25
C ALA A 44 -3.95 3.92 8.58
N VAL A 45 -4.23 3.95 7.27
CA VAL A 45 -4.52 5.17 6.50
C VAL A 45 -5.79 5.84 7.03
N LEU A 46 -6.87 5.08 7.20
CA LEU A 46 -8.13 5.59 7.73
C LEU A 46 -8.00 6.09 9.19
N ALA A 47 -7.17 5.42 10.00
CA ALA A 47 -6.91 5.79 11.39
C ALA A 47 -5.82 6.87 11.56
N PHE A 48 -5.20 7.35 10.48
CA PHE A 48 -4.12 8.32 10.50
C PHE A 48 -2.89 7.89 11.32
N HIS A 49 -2.58 6.60 11.33
CA HIS A 49 -1.51 6.04 12.15
C HIS A 49 -0.17 6.04 11.38
N MET A 50 0.53 7.17 11.39
CA MET A 50 1.77 7.43 10.62
C MET A 50 2.80 6.28 10.63
N GLU A 51 3.24 5.82 11.81
CA GLU A 51 4.25 4.77 11.91
C GLU A 51 3.76 3.41 11.38
N ALA A 52 2.47 3.12 11.55
CA ALA A 52 1.85 1.90 11.05
C ALA A 52 1.78 1.91 9.52
N ILE A 53 1.48 3.07 8.91
CA ILE A 53 1.50 3.29 7.47
C ILE A 53 2.91 3.11 6.93
N ARG A 54 3.91 3.79 7.51
CA ARG A 54 5.31 3.72 7.08
C ARG A 54 5.84 2.29 7.09
N PHE A 55 5.64 1.58 8.21
CA PHE A 55 6.11 0.20 8.36
C PHE A 55 5.49 -0.74 7.32
N ARG A 56 4.17 -0.63 7.09
CA ARG A 56 3.45 -1.52 6.18
C ARG A 56 3.73 -1.22 4.72
N ALA A 57 3.72 0.05 4.33
CA ALA A 57 4.05 0.47 2.97
C ALA A 57 5.47 0.04 2.58
N PHE A 58 6.44 0.19 3.49
CA PHE A 58 7.80 -0.31 3.30
C PHE A 58 7.86 -1.83 3.16
N THR A 59 7.17 -2.56 4.04
CA THR A 59 7.15 -4.03 4.03
C THR A 59 6.54 -4.57 2.73
N MET A 60 5.40 -4.02 2.30
CA MET A 60 4.76 -4.39 1.04
C MET A 60 5.67 -4.09 -0.16
N SER A 61 6.24 -2.89 -0.22
CA SER A 61 7.17 -2.50 -1.29
C SER A 61 8.36 -3.45 -1.39
N ARG A 62 8.90 -3.88 -0.24
CA ARG A 62 10.02 -4.82 -0.18
C ARG A 62 9.61 -6.21 -0.69
N LEU A 63 8.47 -6.75 -0.22
CA LEU A 63 7.98 -8.06 -0.65
C LEU A 63 7.65 -8.09 -2.14
N ILE A 64 7.01 -7.03 -2.65
CA ILE A 64 6.70 -6.92 -4.09
C ILE A 64 7.98 -6.95 -4.93
N LYS A 65 9.01 -6.21 -4.52
CA LYS A 65 10.32 -6.23 -5.21
C LYS A 65 10.99 -7.60 -5.16
N GLN A 66 10.89 -8.30 -4.02
CA GLN A 66 11.50 -9.63 -3.84
C GLN A 66 10.80 -10.73 -4.63
N HIS A 67 9.49 -10.59 -4.87
CA HIS A 67 8.64 -11.64 -5.46
C HIS A 67 7.98 -11.20 -6.77
N HIS A 68 8.55 -10.22 -7.48
CA HIS A 68 7.92 -9.63 -8.66
C HIS A 68 7.54 -10.63 -9.76
N ASP A 69 8.32 -11.71 -9.93
CA ASP A 69 8.05 -12.78 -10.91
C ASP A 69 6.83 -13.66 -10.55
N ALA A 70 6.48 -13.75 -9.26
CA ALA A 70 5.38 -14.56 -8.75
C ALA A 70 4.07 -13.75 -8.59
N LEU A 71 4.17 -12.43 -8.71
CA LEU A 71 3.04 -11.52 -8.56
C LEU A 71 2.50 -11.10 -9.93
N PRO A 72 1.21 -10.73 -10.00
CA PRO A 72 0.70 -10.12 -11.21
C PRO A 72 1.49 -8.86 -11.62
N ALA A 73 1.75 -8.71 -12.91
CA ALA A 73 2.63 -7.66 -13.45
C ALA A 73 2.16 -6.22 -13.15
N ASP A 74 0.88 -6.05 -12.82
CA ASP A 74 0.28 -4.77 -12.44
C ASP A 74 0.52 -4.38 -10.96
N VAL A 75 0.89 -5.33 -10.08
CA VAL A 75 1.06 -5.08 -8.65
C VAL A 75 2.13 -4.03 -8.32
N PRO A 76 3.33 -4.02 -8.96
CA PRO A 76 4.33 -2.99 -8.70
C PRO A 76 3.83 -1.57 -9.02
N ALA A 77 3.13 -1.40 -10.16
CA ALA A 77 2.60 -0.10 -10.58
C ALA A 77 1.48 0.40 -9.65
N LEU A 78 0.63 -0.51 -9.16
CA LEU A 78 -0.38 -0.19 -8.15
C LEU A 78 0.27 0.26 -6.83
N MET A 79 1.35 -0.42 -6.41
CA MET A 79 2.08 -0.04 -5.20
C MET A 79 2.70 1.36 -5.34
N ASP A 80 3.31 1.67 -6.48
CA ASP A 80 3.90 3.00 -6.72
C ASP A 80 2.83 4.11 -6.68
N THR A 81 1.63 3.82 -7.19
CA THR A 81 0.47 4.74 -7.13
C THR A 81 0.06 4.98 -5.68
N ILE A 82 -0.12 3.93 -4.89
CA ILE A 82 -0.44 4.03 -3.46
C ILE A 82 0.61 4.87 -2.72
N LEU A 83 1.91 4.66 -3.00
CA LEU A 83 2.96 5.46 -2.37
C LEU A 83 2.87 6.94 -2.73
N HIS A 84 2.53 7.25 -3.99
CA HIS A 84 2.32 8.62 -4.44
C HIS A 84 1.12 9.27 -3.74
N ASP A 85 0.00 8.57 -3.63
CA ASP A 85 -1.21 9.09 -2.98
C ASP A 85 -1.01 9.28 -1.48
N LEU A 86 -0.27 8.38 -0.84
CA LEU A 86 0.17 8.54 0.54
C LEU A 86 1.03 9.79 0.71
N GLU A 87 2.03 10.02 -0.16
CA GLU A 87 2.84 11.24 -0.13
C GLU A 87 2.00 12.50 -0.34
N ALA A 88 1.05 12.49 -1.29
CA ALA A 88 0.12 13.59 -1.57
C ALA A 88 -0.84 13.87 -0.40
N ALA A 89 -1.21 12.82 0.35
CA ALA A 89 -1.99 12.90 1.58
C ALA A 89 -1.18 13.39 2.80
N GLY A 90 0.12 13.67 2.65
CA GLY A 90 1.00 14.15 3.71
C GLY A 90 1.74 13.04 4.48
N PHE A 91 1.65 11.78 4.03
CA PHE A 91 2.40 10.67 4.60
C PHE A 91 3.77 10.56 3.92
N HIS A 92 4.82 11.00 4.62
CA HIS A 92 6.18 10.74 4.16
C HIS A 92 6.53 9.26 4.38
N THR A 93 6.33 8.47 3.32
CA THR A 93 6.60 7.03 3.26
C THR A 93 8.10 6.73 3.08
N ARG A 94 8.89 7.73 2.64
CA ARG A 94 10.36 7.68 2.64
C ARG A 94 10.89 8.06 4.00
N SER A 95 11.67 7.18 4.63
CA SER A 95 12.51 7.57 5.77
C SER A 95 13.52 8.59 5.26
N VAL A 96 13.37 9.86 5.66
CA VAL A 96 14.45 10.83 5.54
C VAL A 96 15.56 10.32 6.45
N THR A 97 16.64 9.81 5.89
CA THR A 97 17.88 9.61 6.65
C THR A 97 18.31 11.01 7.08
N ALA A 98 18.11 11.33 8.36
CA ALA A 98 18.72 12.49 9.00
C ALA A 98 20.22 12.24 9.19
#